data_AF-A0A7C4MDM8-F1
#
_entry.id   AF-A0A7C4MDM8-F1
#
_cell.length_a   1.000
_cell.length_b   1.000
_cell.length_c   1.000
_cell.angle_alpha   90.00
_cell.angle_beta   90.00
_cell.angle_gamma   90.00
#
_symmetry.space_group_name_H-M   'P 1'
#
loop_
_entity.id
_entity.type
_entity.pdbx_description
1 polymer ?
#
loop_
_entity_poly.entity_id
_entity_poly.type
_entity_poly.pdbx_seq_one_letter_code
_entity_poly.pdbx_strand_id
1 'polypeptide(L)' 'MRSVKRVFNKIRSKNPFWSDYICFAEVVYGRRFSRKAIIRNFNSLVDREEYARSEKREIVEYLAELSKSG' A
#
# COMPACT_ATOMS: atom_id res chain seq x y z
N MET A 1 10.49 -14.20 -6.29
CA MET A 1 9.68 -13.00 -5.94
C MET A 1 9.68 -12.79 -4.44
N ARG A 2 10.13 -11.64 -3.91
CA ARG A 2 9.83 -11.28 -2.51
C ARG A 2 8.35 -10.87 -2.46
N SER A 3 7.56 -11.46 -1.57
CA SER A 3 6.14 -11.10 -1.47
C SER A 3 5.99 -9.64 -1.01
N VAL A 4 4.96 -8.94 -1.51
CA VAL A 4 4.59 -7.57 -1.10
C VAL A 4 4.53 -7.49 0.43
N LYS A 5 3.89 -8.49 1.06
CA LYS A 5 3.81 -8.65 2.52
C LYS A 5 5.18 -8.69 3.20
N ARG A 6 6.18 -9.36 2.63
CA ARG A 6 7.54 -9.43 3.21
C ARG A 6 8.23 -8.07 3.20
N VAL A 7 8.09 -7.32 2.10
CA VAL A 7 8.69 -5.98 2.00
C VAL A 7 7.97 -5.00 2.90
N PHE A 8 6.65 -5.05 2.93
CA PHE A 8 5.80 -4.28 3.83
C PHE A 8 6.21 -4.49 5.30
N ASN A 9 6.25 -5.74 5.76
CA ASN A 9 6.64 -6.06 7.14
C ASN A 9 8.05 -5.56 7.49
N LYS A 10 8.99 -5.60 6.52
CA LYS A 10 10.35 -5.08 6.70
C LYS A 10 10.38 -3.55 6.84
N ILE A 11 9.56 -2.84 6.07
CA ILE A 11 9.45 -1.37 6.15
C ILE A 11 8.80 -0.99 7.48
N ARG A 12 7.70 -1.66 7.84
CA ARG A 12 6.99 -1.43 9.11
C ARG A 12 7.87 -1.70 10.33
N SER A 13 8.62 -2.80 10.32
CA SER A 13 9.52 -3.12 11.45
C SER A 13 10.66 -2.11 11.62
N LYS A 14 11.04 -1.41 10.55
CA LYS A 14 12.08 -0.37 10.58
C LYS A 14 11.54 1.00 10.92
N ASN A 15 10.25 1.23 10.72
CA ASN A 15 9.58 2.51 10.92
C ASN A 15 8.36 2.33 11.84
N PRO A 16 8.57 2.11 13.16
CA PRO A 16 7.49 1.77 14.09
C PRO A 16 6.45 2.88 14.28
N PHE A 17 6.78 4.13 13.93
CA PHE A 17 5.89 5.29 14.05
C PHE A 17 5.15 5.62 12.76
N TRP A 18 5.38 4.87 11.67
CA TRP A 18 4.65 5.06 10.43
C TRP A 18 3.34 4.28 10.45
N SER A 19 2.28 4.89 9.90
CA SER A 19 1.03 4.18 9.68
C SER A 19 1.22 3.06 8.64
N ASP A 20 0.34 2.06 8.68
CA ASP A 20 0.32 0.98 7.68
C ASP A 20 0.14 1.56 6.26
N TYR A 21 -0.60 2.68 6.11
CA TYR A 21 -0.71 3.40 4.85
C TYR A 21 0.64 3.89 4.32
N ILE A 22 1.41 4.62 5.14
CA ILE A 22 2.72 5.14 4.74
C ILE A 22 3.67 3.98 4.40
N CYS A 23 3.68 2.94 5.22
CA CYS A 23 4.47 1.74 4.96
C CYS A 23 4.09 1.08 3.63
N PHE A 24 2.80 1.07 3.26
CA PHE A 24 2.33 0.50 2.01
C PHE A 24 2.62 1.40 0.79
N ALA A 25 2.52 2.72 0.93
CA ALA A 25 2.90 3.69 -0.10
C ALA A 25 4.35 3.48 -0.55
N GLU A 26 5.26 3.31 0.41
CA GLU A 26 6.68 2.98 0.18
C GLU A 26 6.90 1.62 -0.51
N VAL A 27 5.99 0.66 -0.30
CA VAL A 27 6.07 -0.64 -0.98
C VAL A 27 5.70 -0.51 -2.45
N VAL A 28 4.76 0.36 -2.80
CA VAL A 28 4.23 0.46 -4.17
C VAL A 28 4.96 1.50 -5.02
N TYR A 29 5.59 2.50 -4.41
CA TYR A 29 6.31 3.60 -5.07
C TYR A 29 7.30 3.10 -6.13
N GLY A 30 7.14 3.58 -7.37
CA GLY A 30 8.00 3.24 -8.52
C GLY A 30 7.96 1.78 -9.00
N ARG A 31 7.07 0.94 -8.44
CA ARG A 31 7.06 -0.52 -8.73
C ARG A 31 6.01 -0.97 -9.76
N ARG A 32 5.33 -0.03 -10.43
CA ARG A 32 4.37 -0.25 -11.52
C ARG A 32 3.33 -1.34 -11.24
N PHE A 33 2.78 -1.38 -10.02
CA PHE A 33 1.73 -2.31 -9.67
C PHE A 33 0.44 -2.00 -10.44
N SER A 34 -0.30 -3.05 -10.81
CA SER A 34 -1.65 -2.88 -11.32
C SER A 34 -2.60 -2.44 -10.21
N ARG A 35 -3.64 -1.67 -10.57
CA ARG A 35 -4.69 -1.24 -9.62
C ARG A 35 -5.30 -2.42 -8.84
N LYS A 36 -5.55 -3.55 -9.51
CA LYS A 36 -6.06 -4.77 -8.88
C LYS A 36 -5.09 -5.33 -7.83
N ALA A 37 -3.78 -5.30 -8.10
CA ALA A 37 -2.78 -5.73 -7.14
C ALA A 37 -2.70 -4.78 -5.94
N ILE A 38 -2.81 -3.47 -6.15
CA ILE A 38 -2.85 -2.47 -5.09
C ILE A 38 -4.05 -2.71 -4.18
N ILE A 39 -5.27 -2.81 -4.73
CA ILE A 39 -6.49 -3.07 -3.96
C ILE A 39 -6.33 -4.33 -3.10
N ARG A 40 -5.91 -5.44 -3.70
CA ARG A 40 -5.79 -6.72 -2.99
C ARG A 40 -4.81 -6.62 -1.80
N ASN A 41 -3.67 -5.97 -2.00
CA ASN A 41 -2.67 -5.86 -0.94
C ASN A 41 -3.05 -4.78 0.10
N PHE A 42 -3.65 -3.67 -0.32
CA PHE A 42 -4.17 -2.63 0.58
C PHE A 42 -5.20 -3.22 1.55
N ASN A 43 -6.17 -3.98 1.04
CA ASN A 43 -7.17 -4.68 1.85
C ASN A 43 -6.58 -5.71 2.81
N SER A 44 -5.44 -6.30 2.45
CA SER A 44 -4.82 -7.36 3.26
C SER A 44 -3.80 -6.83 4.27
N LEU A 45 -3.22 -5.65 4.04
CA LEU A 45 -2.06 -5.15 4.78
C LEU A 45 -2.31 -3.83 5.51
N VAL A 46 -3.30 -3.05 5.06
CA VAL A 46 -3.60 -1.71 5.60
C VAL A 46 -5.02 -1.67 6.14
N ASP A 47 -6.01 -1.98 5.30
CA ASP A 47 -7.42 -1.76 5.63
C ASP A 47 -8.02 -2.94 6.41
N ARG A 48 -8.15 -2.74 7.72
CA ARG A 48 -8.81 -3.67 8.66
C ARG A 48 -10.17 -3.15 9.14
N GLU A 49 -10.84 -2.27 8.38
CA GLU A 49 -12.12 -1.57 8.69
C GLU A 49 -11.98 -0.06 9.00
N GLU A 50 -10.78 0.53 8.88
CA GLU A 50 -10.57 1.96 9.18
C GLU A 50 -11.05 2.93 8.09
N TYR A 51 -11.26 2.47 6.86
CA TYR A 51 -11.58 3.36 5.73
C TYR A 51 -12.98 3.13 5.17
N ALA A 52 -13.74 4.21 4.98
CA ALA A 52 -14.99 4.13 4.25
C ALA A 52 -14.74 3.76 2.78
N ARG A 53 -15.74 3.16 2.13
CA ARG A 53 -15.63 2.71 0.73
C ARG A 53 -15.28 3.85 -0.24
N SER A 54 -15.77 5.07 0.02
CA SER A 54 -15.47 6.27 -0.75
C SER A 54 -14.00 6.67 -0.63
N GLU A 55 -13.49 6.81 0.59
CA GLU A 55 -12.09 7.18 0.89
C GLU A 55 -11.12 6.17 0.29
N LYS A 56 -11.44 4.88 0.43
CA LYS A 56 -10.66 3.79 -0.13
C LYS A 56 -10.47 3.89 -1.65
N ARG A 57 -11.47 4.40 -2.38
CA ARG A 57 -11.37 4.57 -3.83
C ARG A 57 -10.27 5.57 -4.17
N GLU A 58 -10.30 6.73 -3.52
CA GLU A 58 -9.35 7.83 -3.73
C GLU A 58 -7.93 7.42 -3.31
N ILE A 59 -7.79 6.75 -2.16
CA ILE A 59 -6.52 6.22 -1.68
C ILE A 59 -5.90 5.24 -2.69
N VAL A 60 -6.70 4.31 -3.23
CA VAL A 60 -6.23 3.35 -4.23
C VAL A 60 -5.85 4.04 -5.54
N GLU A 61 -6.58 5.06 -5.95
CA GLU A 61 -6.27 5.88 -7.14
C GLU A 61 -4.89 6.51 -6.97
N TYR A 62 -4.66 7.19 -5.84
CA TYR A 62 -3.40 7.83 -5.52
C TYR A 62 -2.24 6.82 -5.47
N LEU A 63 -2.42 5.67 -4.80
CA LEU A 63 -1.39 4.62 -4.74
C LEU A 63 -1.06 4.05 -6.13
N ALA A 64 -2.03 4.00 -7.04
CA ALA A 64 -1.83 3.54 -8.41
C ALA A 64 -1.04 4.55 -9.26
N GLU A 65 -1.23 5.85 -9.02
CA GLU A 65 -0.41 6.90 -9.62
C GLU A 65 1.00 6.89 -9.02
N LEU A 66 1.12 6.83 -7.70
CA LEU A 66 2.39 6.74 -6.97
C LEU A 66 3.24 5.55 -7.44
N SER A 67 2.61 4.43 -7.77
CA SER A 67 3.31 3.25 -8.26
C SER A 67 3.92 3.43 -9.66
N LYS A 68 3.45 4.40 -10.44
CA LYS A 68 3.97 4.73 -11.77
C LYS A 68 5.08 5.80 -11.74
N SER A 69 5.11 6.63 -10.69
CA SER A 69 5.89 7.88 -10.62
C SER A 69 7.19 7.79 -9.80
N GLY A 70 7.81 6.62 -9.70
CA GLY A 70 9.08 6.42 -8.98
C GLY A 70 10.15 5.77 -9.82
#